data_AF-A0A8D8CD08-F1
#
_entry.id   AF-A0A8D8CD08-F1
#
_cell.length_a   1.000
_cell.length_b   1.000
_cell.length_c   1.000
_cell.angle_alpha   90.00
_cell.angle_beta   90.00
_cell.angle_gamma   90.00
#
_symmetry.space_group_name_H-M   'P 1'
#
loop_
_entity.id
_entity.type
_entity.pdbx_description
1 polymer ?
#
loop_
_entity_poly.entity_id
_entity_poly.type
_entity_poly.pdbx_seq_one_letter_code
_entity_poly.pdbx_strand_id
1 'polypeptide(L)'
;VVSKMTAKSVRFVATMLLLAVSVLGREVLQLDDNYVNRIVGGHEAASGSVPHQVSLQLKGFGHYCGGSIIADRWILTAAHCVDGQTPGQLNVLVGTNSLKE
;
A
#
# COMPACT_ATOMS: atom_id res chain seq x y z
N VAL A 1 -43.21 -10.16 -32.03
CA VAL A 1 -43.09 -8.96 -31.16
C VAL A 1 -41.64 -8.48 -31.22
N VAL A 2 -41.22 -7.87 -32.34
CA VAL A 2 -39.89 -7.24 -32.45
C VAL A 2 -40.17 -5.77 -32.66
N SER A 3 -40.39 -5.08 -31.55
CA SER A 3 -40.74 -3.65 -31.56
C SER A 3 -39.49 -2.85 -31.86
N LYS A 4 -39.60 -1.94 -32.83
CA LYS A 4 -38.55 -1.07 -33.35
C LYS A 4 -37.87 -0.32 -32.20
N MET A 5 -36.68 -0.75 -31.81
CA MET A 5 -35.79 0.04 -30.96
C MET A 5 -35.42 1.32 -31.71
N THR A 6 -35.97 2.45 -31.28
CA THR A 6 -35.70 3.74 -31.93
C THR A 6 -34.24 4.13 -31.69
N ALA A 7 -33.57 4.70 -32.69
CA ALA A 7 -32.15 5.09 -32.60
C ALA A 7 -31.82 6.01 -31.41
N LYS A 8 -32.83 6.72 -30.87
CA LYS A 8 -32.73 7.52 -29.63
C LYS A 8 -32.52 6.63 -28.40
N SER A 9 -33.28 5.54 -28.27
CA SER A 9 -33.12 4.58 -27.16
C SER A 9 -31.76 3.87 -27.18
N VAL A 10 -31.23 3.54 -28.36
CA VAL A 10 -29.88 2.96 -28.50
C VAL A 10 -28.79 3.96 -28.10
N ARG A 11 -28.93 5.24 -28.48
CA ARG A 11 -28.00 6.31 -28.10
C ARG A 11 -27.99 6.55 -26.59
N PHE A 12 -29.14 6.55 -25.93
CA PHE A 12 -29.24 6.72 -24.47
C PHE A 12 -28.61 5.57 -23.69
N VAL A 13 -28.83 4.33 -24.12
CA VAL A 13 -28.20 3.16 -23.50
C VAL A 13 -26.69 3.18 -23.70
N ALA A 14 -26.22 3.55 -24.91
CA ALA A 14 -24.79 3.66 -25.19
C ALA A 14 -24.10 4.76 -24.37
N THR A 15 -24.71 5.95 -24.21
CA THR A 15 -24.15 7.01 -23.36
C THR A 15 -24.16 6.65 -21.88
N MET A 16 -25.21 5.99 -21.38
CA MET A 16 -25.23 5.49 -20.00
C MET A 16 -24.17 4.41 -19.75
N LEU A 17 -23.95 3.52 -20.71
CA LEU A 17 -22.91 2.49 -20.62
C LEU A 17 -21.51 3.13 -20.63
N LEU A 18 -21.28 4.12 -21.50
CA LEU A 18 -20.01 4.86 -21.56
C LEU A 18 -19.73 5.65 -20.28
N LEU A 19 -20.75 6.27 -19.67
CA LEU A 19 -20.65 6.96 -18.38
C LEU A 19 -20.38 5.98 -17.23
N ALA A 20 -21.03 4.82 -17.21
CA ALA A 20 -20.78 3.80 -16.19
C ALA A 20 -19.35 3.25 -16.29
N VAL A 21 -18.82 3.03 -17.50
CA VAL A 21 -17.44 2.58 -17.73
C VAL A 21 -16.43 3.65 -17.28
N SER A 22 -16.70 4.94 -17.49
CA SER A 22 -15.81 6.01 -17.02
C SER A 22 -15.85 6.22 -15.51
N VAL A 23 -16.98 5.95 -14.85
CA VAL A 23 -17.12 5.99 -13.37
C VAL A 23 -16.47 4.78 -12.69
N LEU A 24 -16.53 3.59 -13.31
CA LEU A 24 -15.88 2.38 -12.79
C LEU A 24 -14.37 2.28 -13.14
N GLY A 25 -13.90 3.12 -14.07
CA GLY A 25 -12.52 3.10 -14.58
C GLY A 25 -11.53 4.03 -13.86
N ARG A 26 -11.91 4.68 -12.75
CA ARG A 26 -11.03 5.57 -11.99
C ARG A 26 -10.84 5.07 -10.55
N GLU A 27 -9.58 5.10 -10.11
CA GLU A 27 -9.01 4.63 -8.82
C GLU A 27 -8.40 3.21 -8.84
N VAL A 28 -7.50 2.94 -9.78
CA VAL A 28 -6.26 2.23 -9.41
C VAL A 28 -5.22 3.31 -9.24
N LEU A 29 -4.80 3.56 -8.00
CA LEU A 29 -3.57 4.28 -7.69
C LEU A 29 -2.40 3.47 -8.28
N GLN A 30 -2.14 3.64 -9.58
CA GLN A 30 -0.89 3.18 -10.18
C GLN A 30 0.22 4.04 -9.59
N LEU A 31 0.97 3.47 -8.65
CA LEU A 31 2.29 3.98 -8.32
C LEU A 31 3.09 3.94 -9.62
N ASP A 32 3.55 5.10 -10.06
CA ASP A 32 4.35 5.31 -11.26
C ASP A 32 5.53 4.32 -11.30
N ASP A 33 5.51 3.41 -12.29
CA ASP A 33 6.54 2.39 -12.54
C ASP A 33 7.90 2.99 -13.00
N ASN A 34 8.03 4.33 -13.06
CA ASN A 34 9.32 5.01 -13.19
C ASN A 34 10.13 5.04 -11.88
N TYR A 35 9.71 4.33 -10.83
CA TYR A 35 10.58 4.03 -9.70
C TYR A 35 11.68 3.06 -10.14
N VAL A 36 12.81 3.60 -10.60
CA VAL A 36 14.03 2.81 -10.78
C VAL A 36 14.44 2.30 -9.40
N ASN A 37 14.20 1.02 -9.15
CA ASN A 37 14.68 0.36 -7.95
C ASN A 37 16.20 0.57 -7.86
N ARG A 38 16.64 1.37 -6.89
CA ARG A 38 18.05 1.73 -6.70
C ARG A 38 18.87 0.59 -6.07
N ILE A 39 18.24 -0.52 -5.74
CA ILE A 39 18.89 -1.68 -5.13
C ILE A 39 19.51 -2.55 -6.23
N VAL A 40 20.85 -2.56 -6.30
CA VAL A 40 21.60 -3.38 -7.25
C VAL A 40 21.78 -4.79 -6.67
N GLY A 41 21.31 -5.82 -7.37
CA GLY A 41 21.48 -7.22 -6.98
C GLY A 41 20.66 -7.67 -5.76
N GLY A 42 19.77 -6.81 -5.27
CA GLY A 42 18.82 -7.18 -4.22
C GLY A 42 17.71 -8.09 -4.75
N HIS A 43 17.09 -8.80 -3.82
CA HIS A 43 15.91 -9.61 -4.06
C HIS A 43 15.02 -9.54 -2.82
N GLU A 44 13.75 -9.89 -2.98
CA GLU A 44 12.82 -10.03 -1.87
C GLU A 44 13.34 -11.06 -0.87
N ALA A 45 13.31 -10.71 0.41
CA ALA A 45 13.70 -11.64 1.47
C ALA A 45 12.69 -12.80 1.52
N ALA A 46 13.19 -14.03 1.66
CA ALA A 46 12.33 -15.17 1.94
C ALA A 46 11.55 -14.93 3.25
N SER A 47 10.31 -15.42 3.33
CA SER A 47 9.49 -15.26 4.52
C SER A 47 10.20 -15.80 5.77
N GLY A 48 10.33 -14.96 6.79
CA GLY A 48 10.97 -15.33 8.06
C GLY A 48 12.50 -15.44 8.03
N SER A 49 13.18 -15.12 6.93
CA SER A 49 14.66 -15.21 6.86
C SER A 49 15.39 -14.15 7.70
N VAL A 50 14.70 -13.05 8.02
CA VAL A 50 15.22 -11.94 8.83
C VAL A 50 14.28 -11.70 10.03
N PRO A 51 14.21 -12.63 11.00
CA PRO A 51 13.17 -12.62 12.05
C PRO A 51 13.32 -11.44 13.03
N HIS A 52 14.49 -10.81 13.08
CA HIS A 52 14.75 -9.65 13.93
C HIS A 52 14.32 -8.33 13.27
N GLN A 53 13.97 -8.31 11.98
CA GLN A 53 13.61 -7.08 11.28
C GLN A 53 12.30 -6.50 11.81
N VAL A 54 12.30 -5.19 12.09
CA VAL A 54 11.14 -4.45 12.55
C VAL A 54 10.79 -3.35 11.56
N SER A 55 9.50 -3.17 11.32
CA SER A 55 8.93 -1.99 10.69
C SER A 55 8.37 -1.07 11.79
N LEU A 56 8.98 0.10 11.95
CA LEU A 56 8.39 1.17 12.76
C LEU A 56 7.44 1.95 11.87
N GLN A 57 6.20 2.08 12.33
CA GLN A 57 5.14 2.76 11.62
C GLN A 57 4.60 3.94 12.44
N LEU A 58 4.23 5.01 11.75
CA LEU A 58 3.45 6.12 12.32
C LEU A 58 1.97 5.91 12.01
N LYS A 59 1.11 6.11 13.01
CA LYS A 59 -0.35 6.01 12.82
C LYS A 59 -0.84 6.93 11.71
N GLY A 60 -1.53 6.36 10.73
CA GLY A 60 -2.05 7.10 9.57
C GLY A 60 -1.03 7.39 8.46
N PHE A 61 0.25 7.03 8.64
CA PHE A 61 1.30 7.19 7.63
C PHE A 61 1.88 5.84 7.17
N GLY A 62 1.96 4.86 8.07
CA GLY A 62 2.57 3.56 7.78
C GLY A 62 4.07 3.55 8.06
N HIS A 63 4.80 2.65 7.37
CA HIS A 63 6.23 2.45 7.57
C HIS A 63 7.05 3.72 7.31
N TYR A 64 7.97 4.03 8.23
CA TYR A 64 8.87 5.18 8.07
C TYR A 64 10.30 4.92 8.56
N CYS A 65 10.49 3.93 9.44
CA CYS A 65 11.79 3.59 10.00
C CYS A 65 11.94 2.08 10.21
N GLY A 66 13.19 1.63 10.38
CA GLY A 66 13.52 0.26 10.77
C GLY A 66 13.84 0.10 12.26
N GLY A 67 14.03 -1.14 12.68
CA GLY A 67 14.55 -1.51 13.99
C GLY A 67 14.93 -2.98 14.07
N SER A 68 15.38 -3.42 15.24
CA SER A 68 15.75 -4.82 15.49
C SER A 68 15.21 -5.33 16.82
N ILE A 69 14.63 -6.53 16.82
CA ILE A 69 14.26 -7.24 18.05
C ILE A 69 15.53 -7.68 18.76
N ILE A 70 15.75 -7.20 19.99
CA ILE A 70 16.92 -7.57 20.81
C ILE A 70 16.56 -8.38 22.06
N ALA A 71 15.27 -8.37 22.44
CA ALA A 71 14.67 -9.25 23.45
C ALA A 71 13.14 -9.22 23.31
N ASP A 72 12.43 -10.07 24.05
CA ASP A 72 10.98 -10.29 23.96
C ASP A 72 10.11 -9.02 24.00
N ARG A 73 10.62 -7.94 24.61
CA ARG A 73 9.92 -6.65 24.75
C ARG A 73 10.79 -5.45 24.40
N TRP A 74 11.92 -5.66 23.72
CA TRP A 74 12.88 -4.61 23.44
C TRP A 74 13.23 -4.56 21.95
N ILE A 75 12.97 -3.39 21.36
CA ILE A 75 13.37 -3.05 19.99
C ILE A 75 14.50 -2.00 20.05
N LEU A 76 15.59 -2.26 19.34
CA LEU A 76 16.63 -1.28 19.08
C LEU A 76 16.32 -0.51 17.79
N THR A 77 16.43 0.81 17.80
CA THR A 77 16.29 1.69 16.63
C THR A 77 17.17 2.92 16.77
N ALA A 78 17.22 3.76 15.73
CA ALA A 78 17.92 5.03 15.77
C ALA A 78 17.14 6.08 16.57
N ALA A 79 17.85 6.96 17.28
CA ALA A 79 17.23 8.02 18.07
C ALA A 79 16.31 8.94 17.22
N HIS A 80 16.74 9.29 15.99
CA HIS A 80 15.96 10.13 15.09
C HIS A 80 14.63 9.49 14.64
N CYS A 81 14.48 8.16 14.77
CA CYS A 81 13.22 7.50 14.46
C CYS A 81 12.17 7.79 15.54
N VAL A 82 12.57 8.02 16.79
CA VAL A 82 11.64 8.22 17.92
C VAL A 82 11.61 9.65 18.43
N ASP A 83 12.53 10.49 17.97
CA ASP A 83 12.58 11.90 18.37
C ASP A 83 11.29 12.64 17.97
N GLY A 84 10.72 13.39 18.91
CA GLY A 84 9.43 14.06 18.75
C GLY A 84 8.20 13.15 18.65
N GLN A 85 8.34 11.83 18.78
CA GLN A 85 7.23 10.88 18.75
C GLN A 85 6.85 10.40 20.16
N THR A 86 5.56 10.29 20.43
CA THR A 86 5.06 9.62 21.65
C THR A 86 4.81 8.14 21.37
N PRO A 87 4.88 7.26 22.39
CA PRO A 87 4.58 5.83 22.23
C PRO A 87 3.20 5.58 21.60
N GLY A 88 2.21 6.44 21.87
CA GLY A 88 0.87 6.32 21.33
C GLY A 88 0.76 6.63 19.83
N GLN A 89 1.79 7.20 19.20
CA GLN A 89 1.83 7.50 17.76
C GLN A 89 2.52 6.39 16.94
N LEU A 90 3.22 5.48 17.62
CA LEU A 90 4.04 4.46 17.00
C LEU A 90 3.35 3.09 17.03
N ASN A 91 3.44 2.37 15.91
CA ASN A 91 3.18 0.95 15.85
C ASN A 91 4.49 0.21 15.52
N VAL A 92 4.65 -0.97 16.10
CA VAL A 92 5.79 -1.86 15.88
C VAL A 92 5.28 -3.10 15.16
N LEU A 93 5.58 -3.23 13.88
CA LEU A 93 5.18 -4.37 13.05
C LEU A 93 6.37 -5.33 12.89
N VAL A 94 6.12 -6.61 13.14
CA VAL A 94 7.11 -7.69 13.12
C VAL A 94 6.53 -8.96 12.51
N GLY A 95 7.39 -9.90 12.10
CA GLY A 95 6.97 -11.23 11.65
C GLY A 95 6.32 -11.27 10.25
N THR A 96 6.46 -10.21 9.47
CA THR A 96 5.90 -10.10 8.12
C THR A 96 6.90 -9.44 7.17
N ASN A 97 6.78 -9.75 5.88
CA ASN A 97 7.50 -9.10 4.79
C ASN A 97 6.66 -8.00 4.12
N SER A 98 5.44 -7.73 4.62
CA SER A 98 4.55 -6.68 4.13
C SER A 98 4.62 -5.44 5.01
N LEU A 99 4.62 -4.25 4.40
CA LEU A 99 4.61 -2.97 5.12
C LEU A 99 3.20 -2.39 5.33
N LYS A 100 2.17 -3.06 4.80
CA LYS A 100 0.77 -2.56 4.70
C LYS A 100 -0.19 -3.12 5.76
N GLU A 101 0.34 -3.78 6.78
CA GLU A 101 -0.45 -4.29 7.92
C GLU A 101 -0.83 -3.18 8.89
#